data_AF-A0A948VTU3-F1
#
_entry.id   AF-A0A948VTU3-F1
#
_cell.length_a   1.000
_cell.length_b   1.000
_cell.length_c   1.000
_cell.angle_alpha   90.00
_cell.angle_beta   90.00
_cell.angle_gamma   90.00
#
_symmetry.space_group_name_H-M   'P 1'
#
loop_
_entity.id
_entity.type
_entity.pdbx_description
1 polymer ?
#
loop_
_entity_poly.entity_id
_entity_poly.type
_entity_poly.pdbx_seq_one_letter_code
_entity_poly.pdbx_strand_id
1 'polypeptide(L)'
;MADPKEPERANPQAGKPRDWSGALGSAAPQPAAAGAAKIELYEKGKTVHNKRIDGPFRRFKWLVMVVTLAIYYITPWIRWDRGPYAPDQAVLIDLAHRRFYMFDIEIWPHEFYFVAGMLIMAGIGLFLVTTAVGRAWCGYACPQTVWTDLFQHIDRLFDGDRNARARLDKAPWTASKITRRSAKWGVYLLISFWTGGAWIMYFADAPTLTYEFWRGEAATVAYATVAILTGTTFWLGGFMREQVCIYMCPWPRIQTAMLDEKSLIVTYKDWRGEPRGSVKKAAKAPDQFGDCVDCLQCVAVCPTGIDIREGQQIGCIT
;
A
#
# COMPACT_ATOMS: atom_id res chain seq x y z
N MET A 1 -6.26 -7.15 -18.95
CA MET A 1 -6.97 -6.45 -20.03
C MET A 1 -8.03 -7.41 -20.55
N ALA A 2 -9.31 -7.02 -20.52
CA ALA A 2 -10.32 -7.79 -21.24
C ALA A 2 -9.97 -7.75 -22.73
N ASP A 3 -10.07 -8.89 -23.40
CA ASP A 3 -9.82 -8.98 -24.84
C ASP A 3 -10.88 -8.13 -25.57
N PRO A 4 -10.51 -7.10 -26.35
CA PRO A 4 -11.46 -6.33 -27.15
C PRO A 4 -12.21 -7.18 -28.20
N LYS A 5 -11.83 -8.45 -28.39
CA LYS A 5 -12.52 -9.44 -29.22
C LYS A 5 -13.40 -10.42 -28.44
N GLU A 6 -13.53 -10.28 -27.11
CA GLU A 6 -14.44 -11.14 -26.35
C GLU A 6 -15.87 -10.85 -26.83
N PRO A 7 -16.57 -11.83 -27.44
CA PRO A 7 -17.95 -11.61 -27.87
C PRO A 7 -18.75 -11.22 -26.64
N GLU A 8 -19.45 -10.11 -26.72
CA GLU A 8 -20.32 -9.58 -25.69
C GLU A 8 -21.42 -10.63 -25.43
N ARG A 9 -21.15 -11.61 -24.56
CA ARG A 9 -22.14 -12.60 -24.15
C ARG A 9 -23.27 -11.80 -23.53
N ALA A 10 -24.47 -11.93 -24.10
CA ALA A 10 -25.66 -11.26 -23.59
C ALA A 10 -25.75 -11.48 -22.08
N ASN A 11 -25.74 -10.40 -21.31
CA ASN A 11 -25.83 -10.45 -19.85
C ASN A 11 -27.16 -11.15 -19.48
N PRO A 12 -27.15 -12.38 -18.93
CA PRO A 12 -28.38 -13.10 -18.57
C PRO A 12 -29.17 -12.42 -17.45
N GLN A 13 -28.56 -11.41 -16.82
CA GLN A 13 -29.13 -10.59 -15.76
C GLN A 13 -29.39 -9.13 -16.20
N ALA A 14 -29.32 -8.82 -17.51
CA ALA A 14 -29.73 -7.51 -18.02
C ALA A 14 -31.20 -7.24 -17.64
N GLY A 15 -31.43 -6.23 -16.79
CA GLY A 15 -32.75 -5.87 -16.29
C GLY A 15 -33.13 -6.45 -14.92
N LYS A 16 -32.31 -7.31 -14.30
CA LYS A 16 -32.50 -7.67 -12.88
C LYS A 16 -31.84 -6.60 -11.99
N PRO A 17 -32.50 -6.10 -10.94
CA PRO A 17 -31.87 -5.18 -10.00
C PRO A 17 -30.60 -5.85 -9.44
N ARG A 18 -29.47 -5.12 -9.49
CA ARG A 18 -28.20 -5.58 -8.93
C ARG A 18 -28.41 -5.86 -7.44
N ASP A 19 -28.25 -7.11 -7.05
CA ASP A 19 -28.36 -7.51 -5.65
C ASP A 19 -27.05 -7.19 -4.91
N TRP A 20 -26.99 -5.99 -4.33
CA TRP A 20 -25.87 -5.53 -3.51
C TRP A 20 -25.85 -6.15 -2.11
N SER A 21 -26.77 -7.07 -1.76
CA SER A 21 -26.82 -7.68 -0.43
C SER A 21 -25.53 -8.41 -0.07
N GLY A 22 -24.79 -8.95 -1.05
CA GLY A 22 -23.47 -9.54 -0.85
C GLY A 22 -22.38 -8.52 -0.48
N ALA A 23 -22.48 -7.28 -0.96
CA ALA A 23 -21.56 -6.19 -0.61
C ALA A 23 -21.81 -5.63 0.81
N LEU A 24 -22.98 -5.91 1.38
CA LEU A 24 -23.39 -5.53 2.73
C LEU A 24 -23.06 -6.62 3.78
N GLY A 25 -22.39 -7.70 3.37
CA GLY A 25 -22.22 -8.88 4.21
C GLY A 25 -23.52 -9.70 4.26
N SER A 26 -23.41 -11.00 4.10
CA SER A 26 -24.53 -11.94 3.94
C SER A 26 -25.38 -12.18 5.21
N ALA A 27 -25.58 -11.17 6.05
CA ALA A 27 -26.52 -11.23 7.15
C ALA A 27 -27.76 -10.42 6.77
N ALA A 28 -28.84 -11.12 6.40
CA ALA A 28 -30.17 -10.52 6.52
C ALA A 28 -30.28 -9.97 7.96
N PRO A 29 -30.72 -8.71 8.16
CA PRO A 29 -30.91 -8.19 9.50
C PRO A 29 -31.93 -9.08 10.21
N GLN A 30 -31.46 -9.86 11.18
CA GLN A 30 -32.35 -10.54 12.11
C GLN A 30 -33.22 -9.45 12.73
N PRO A 31 -34.56 -9.63 12.78
CA PRO A 31 -35.41 -8.68 13.47
C PRO A 31 -34.84 -8.50 14.87
N ALA A 32 -34.45 -7.27 15.19
CA ALA A 32 -33.76 -6.94 16.42
C ALA A 32 -34.65 -7.38 17.58
N ALA A 33 -34.33 -8.53 18.18
CA ALA A 33 -34.76 -8.83 19.53
C ALA A 33 -34.29 -7.65 20.37
N ALA A 34 -35.23 -7.00 21.06
CA ALA A 34 -35.00 -5.84 21.90
C ALA A 34 -34.03 -6.18 23.03
N GLY A 35 -32.75 -6.11 22.71
CA GLY A 35 -31.61 -6.22 23.58
C GLY A 35 -30.51 -5.49 22.85
N ALA A 36 -30.02 -4.41 23.43
CA ALA A 36 -28.97 -3.57 22.85
C ALA A 36 -27.77 -4.45 22.48
N ALA A 37 -27.71 -4.89 21.23
CA ALA A 37 -26.54 -5.56 20.69
C ALA A 37 -25.42 -4.53 20.78
N LYS A 38 -24.39 -4.82 21.56
CA LYS A 38 -23.14 -4.05 21.52
C LYS A 38 -22.69 -4.04 20.07
N ILE A 39 -22.85 -2.91 19.39
CA ILE A 39 -22.24 -2.68 18.10
C ILE A 39 -20.74 -2.61 18.41
N GLU A 40 -20.02 -3.71 18.18
CA GLU A 40 -18.56 -3.67 18.17
C GLU A 40 -18.15 -2.84 16.95
N LEU A 41 -17.88 -1.55 17.20
CA LEU A 41 -17.44 -0.60 16.17
C LEU A 41 -16.02 -0.92 15.64
N TYR A 42 -15.34 -1.92 16.21
CA TYR A 42 -13.97 -2.31 15.90
C TYR A 42 -13.82 -3.83 15.82
N GLU A 43 -13.64 -4.37 14.61
CA GLU A 43 -13.20 -5.75 14.40
C GLU A 43 -11.71 -5.84 14.69
N LYS A 44 -11.31 -6.77 15.57
CA LYS A 44 -9.90 -7.01 15.87
C LYS A 44 -9.16 -7.42 14.61
N GLY A 45 -8.16 -6.63 14.21
CA GLY A 45 -7.39 -6.84 12.98
C GLY A 45 -6.82 -8.26 12.88
N LYS A 46 -7.16 -8.94 11.77
CA LYS A 46 -6.59 -10.25 11.40
C LYS A 46 -5.42 -10.01 10.46
N THR A 47 -4.24 -10.52 10.81
CA THR A 47 -3.06 -10.42 9.95
C THR A 47 -3.27 -11.23 8.67
N VAL A 48 -3.12 -10.57 7.52
CA VAL A 48 -3.33 -11.21 6.22
C VAL A 48 -2.01 -11.76 5.69
N HIS A 49 -1.95 -13.08 5.50
CA HIS A 49 -0.84 -13.72 4.81
C HIS A 49 -1.19 -13.88 3.34
N ASN A 50 -0.67 -13.01 2.48
CA ASN A 50 -0.88 -13.15 1.05
C ASN A 50 0.04 -14.21 0.41
N LYS A 51 -0.50 -14.90 -0.59
CA LYS A 51 0.23 -15.84 -1.43
C LYS A 51 1.14 -15.10 -2.40
N ARG A 52 2.32 -15.64 -2.68
CA ARG A 52 3.23 -15.11 -3.70
C ARG A 52 2.61 -15.26 -5.09
N ILE A 53 2.73 -14.20 -5.90
CA ILE A 53 2.37 -14.19 -7.31
C ILE A 53 3.62 -13.82 -8.12
N ASP A 54 3.76 -14.35 -9.33
CA ASP A 54 4.67 -13.84 -10.36
C ASP A 54 3.88 -13.42 -11.60
N GLY A 55 4.36 -12.40 -12.30
CA GLY A 55 3.71 -11.84 -13.47
C GLY A 55 4.25 -10.45 -13.84
N PRO A 56 3.91 -9.93 -15.04
CA PRO A 56 4.45 -8.67 -15.54
C PRO A 56 4.12 -7.49 -14.63
N PHE A 57 2.86 -7.37 -14.18
CA PHE A 57 2.44 -6.31 -13.24
C PHE A 57 3.13 -6.41 -11.88
N ARG A 58 3.44 -7.63 -11.42
CA ARG A 58 4.19 -7.83 -10.19
C ARG A 58 5.63 -7.36 -10.34
N ARG A 59 6.29 -7.67 -11.45
CA ARG A 59 7.64 -7.22 -11.77
C ARG A 59 7.70 -5.70 -11.96
N PHE A 60 6.68 -5.12 -12.59
CA PHE A 60 6.54 -3.66 -12.69
C PHE A 60 6.42 -3.01 -11.32
N LYS A 61 5.61 -3.56 -10.41
CA LYS A 61 5.52 -3.06 -9.03
C LYS A 61 6.86 -3.10 -8.29
N TRP A 62 7.64 -4.16 -8.51
CA TRP A 62 9.01 -4.25 -7.99
C TRP A 62 9.92 -3.16 -8.53
N LEU A 63 9.86 -2.88 -9.84
CA LEU A 63 10.61 -1.79 -10.45
C LEU A 63 10.24 -0.45 -9.81
N VAL A 64 8.95 -0.16 -9.68
CA VAL A 64 8.48 1.09 -9.03
C VAL A 64 8.99 1.19 -7.60
N MET A 65 8.90 0.11 -6.81
CA MET A 65 9.41 0.06 -5.44
C MET A 65 10.91 0.33 -5.37
N VAL A 66 11.71 -0.29 -6.25
CA VAL A 66 13.17 -0.08 -6.29
C VAL A 66 13.50 1.35 -6.69
N VAL A 67 12.84 1.89 -7.71
CA VAL A 67 13.09 3.26 -8.19
C VAL A 67 12.72 4.29 -7.13
N THR A 68 11.55 4.17 -6.48
CA THR A 68 11.12 5.15 -5.47
C THR A 68 12.00 5.09 -4.23
N LEU A 69 12.40 3.91 -3.76
CA LEU A 69 13.35 3.77 -2.65
C LEU A 69 14.74 4.27 -3.04
N ALA A 70 15.20 4.01 -4.25
CA ALA A 70 16.48 4.53 -4.74
C ALA A 70 16.49 6.06 -4.76
N ILE A 71 15.45 6.69 -5.30
CA ILE A 71 15.29 8.16 -5.25
C ILE A 71 15.32 8.63 -3.80
N TYR A 72 14.54 8.00 -2.92
CA TYR A 72 14.44 8.40 -1.52
C TYR A 72 15.78 8.31 -0.77
N TYR A 73 16.55 7.25 -0.96
CA TYR A 73 17.80 7.04 -0.24
C TYR A 73 19.00 7.75 -0.88
N ILE A 74 19.02 7.91 -2.20
CA ILE A 74 20.20 8.42 -2.91
C ILE A 74 20.14 9.94 -3.05
N THR A 75 18.96 10.53 -3.23
CA THR A 75 18.83 11.97 -3.51
C THR A 75 19.58 12.88 -2.51
N PRO A 76 19.52 12.66 -1.18
CA PRO A 76 20.25 13.50 -0.23
C PRO A 76 21.77 13.43 -0.36
N TRP A 77 22.31 12.37 -0.97
CA TRP A 77 23.75 12.16 -1.15
C TRP A 77 24.29 12.76 -2.44
N ILE A 78 23.40 13.18 -3.36
CA ILE A 78 23.81 13.79 -4.62
C ILE A 78 24.38 15.18 -4.30
N ARG A 79 25.65 15.39 -4.65
CA ARG A 79 26.30 16.70 -4.55
C ARG A 79 26.04 17.52 -5.79
N TRP A 80 25.76 18.80 -5.60
CA TRP A 80 25.40 19.74 -6.64
C TRP A 80 25.98 21.12 -6.31
N ASP A 81 27.00 21.53 -7.07
CA ASP A 81 27.67 22.81 -6.86
C ASP A 81 26.82 23.98 -7.38
N ARG A 82 26.55 24.95 -6.51
CA ARG A 82 25.80 26.19 -6.80
C ARG A 82 26.64 27.45 -6.57
N GLY A 83 27.94 27.27 -6.35
CA GLY A 83 28.88 28.32 -5.98
C GLY A 83 29.15 28.41 -4.47
N PRO A 84 30.06 29.32 -4.06
CA PRO A 84 30.74 29.27 -2.76
C PRO A 84 29.86 29.52 -1.52
N TYR A 85 28.67 30.10 -1.70
CA TYR A 85 27.82 30.58 -0.60
C TYR A 85 26.53 29.78 -0.44
N ALA A 86 26.35 28.73 -1.24
CA ALA A 86 25.18 27.87 -1.21
C ALA A 86 25.58 26.46 -0.77
N PRO A 87 24.70 25.73 -0.06
CA PRO A 87 24.94 24.34 0.25
C PRO A 87 25.07 23.53 -1.04
N ASP A 88 25.92 22.51 -1.03
CA ASP A 88 26.26 21.67 -2.18
C ASP A 88 25.47 20.34 -2.21
N GLN A 89 24.35 20.25 -1.49
CA GLN A 89 23.42 19.12 -1.55
C GLN A 89 22.32 19.37 -2.58
N ALA A 90 22.07 18.41 -3.49
CA ALA A 90 21.13 18.55 -4.60
C ALA A 90 19.70 18.88 -4.16
N VAL A 91 19.18 18.20 -3.14
CA VAL A 91 17.86 18.52 -2.58
C VAL A 91 17.98 18.75 -1.09
N LEU A 92 17.68 19.97 -0.64
CA LEU A 92 17.82 20.38 0.75
C LEU A 92 16.71 21.35 1.15
N ILE A 93 16.00 21.04 2.22
CA ILE A 93 15.06 21.92 2.89
C ILE A 93 15.80 22.63 4.02
N ASP A 94 16.42 23.76 3.71
CA ASP A 94 17.17 24.55 4.69
C ASP A 94 16.20 25.39 5.54
N LEU A 95 15.84 24.85 6.70
CA LEU A 95 14.97 25.52 7.67
C LEU A 95 15.63 26.73 8.32
N ALA A 96 16.97 26.76 8.45
CA ALA A 96 17.70 27.83 9.12
C ALA A 96 17.69 29.11 8.29
N HIS A 97 17.97 28.99 6.98
CA HIS A 97 17.93 30.10 6.05
C HIS A 97 16.58 30.28 5.37
N ARG A 98 15.61 29.40 5.67
CA ARG A 98 14.27 29.35 5.05
C ARG A 98 14.36 29.27 3.54
N ARG A 99 15.18 28.36 3.01
CA ARG A 99 15.38 28.16 1.57
C ARG A 99 15.15 26.71 1.21
N PHE A 100 14.51 26.50 0.07
CA PHE A 100 14.35 25.16 -0.49
C PHE A 100 15.22 25.04 -1.74
N TYR A 101 16.10 24.05 -1.75
CA TYR A 101 17.00 23.79 -2.86
C TYR A 101 16.59 22.49 -3.57
N MET A 102 16.51 22.54 -4.89
CA MET A 102 16.23 21.41 -5.78
C MET A 102 17.08 21.58 -7.05
N PHE A 103 18.25 20.95 -7.08
CA PHE A 103 19.29 21.17 -8.10
C PHE A 103 19.60 22.67 -8.21
N ASP A 104 19.53 23.28 -9.40
CA ASP A 104 19.73 24.72 -9.61
C ASP A 104 18.55 25.59 -9.17
N ILE A 105 17.42 24.99 -8.79
CA ILE A 105 16.23 25.71 -8.38
C ILE A 105 16.35 26.05 -6.89
N GLU A 106 16.45 27.33 -6.59
CA GLU A 106 16.34 27.88 -5.24
C GLU A 106 14.97 28.54 -5.09
N ILE A 107 14.14 28.03 -4.17
CA ILE A 107 12.82 28.58 -3.89
C ILE A 107 12.86 29.31 -2.57
N TRP A 108 12.57 30.61 -2.62
CA TRP A 108 12.43 31.44 -1.43
C TRP A 108 11.03 31.30 -0.80
N PRO A 109 10.84 31.65 0.48
CA PRO A 109 9.54 31.51 1.14
C PRO A 109 8.41 32.30 0.48
N HIS A 110 8.74 33.44 -0.13
CA HIS A 110 7.76 34.25 -0.87
C HIS A 110 7.43 33.67 -2.26
N GLU A 111 8.28 32.78 -2.77
CA GLU A 111 8.11 32.05 -4.03
C GLU A 111 7.44 30.69 -3.83
N PHE A 112 6.94 30.43 -2.61
CA PHE A 112 6.27 29.19 -2.26
C PHE A 112 5.03 28.88 -3.14
N TYR A 113 4.51 29.87 -3.87
CA TYR A 113 3.46 29.66 -4.86
C TYR A 113 3.88 28.69 -5.98
N PHE A 114 5.18 28.55 -6.31
CA PHE A 114 5.64 27.50 -7.24
C PHE A 114 5.41 26.10 -6.69
N VAL A 115 5.69 25.88 -5.40
CA VAL A 115 5.45 24.61 -4.73
C VAL A 115 3.95 24.34 -4.65
N ALA A 116 3.14 25.34 -4.28
CA ALA A 116 1.69 25.22 -4.26
C ALA A 116 1.12 24.87 -5.64
N GLY A 117 1.57 25.53 -6.70
CA GLY A 117 1.19 25.22 -8.08
C GLY A 117 1.55 23.79 -8.48
N MET A 118 2.76 23.33 -8.12
CA MET A 118 3.18 21.94 -8.35
C MET A 118 2.28 20.93 -7.61
N LEU A 119 1.91 21.20 -6.36
CA LEU A 119 1.01 20.35 -5.58
C LEU A 119 -0.41 20.31 -6.18
N ILE A 120 -0.92 21.43 -6.70
CA ILE A 120 -2.20 21.48 -7.41
C ILE A 120 -2.13 20.62 -8.69
N MET A 121 -1.08 20.79 -9.49
CA MET A 121 -0.87 19.99 -10.70
C MET A 121 -0.73 18.49 -10.39
N ALA A 122 -0.03 18.14 -9.31
CA ALA A 122 0.09 16.77 -8.84
C ALA A 122 -1.27 16.22 -8.38
N GLY A 123 -2.10 17.02 -7.71
CA GLY A 123 -3.46 16.65 -7.32
C GLY A 123 -4.37 16.39 -8.52
N ILE A 124 -4.38 17.29 -9.51
CA ILE A 124 -5.13 17.12 -10.76
C ILE A 124 -4.61 15.91 -11.55
N GLY A 125 -3.29 15.72 -11.60
CA GLY A 125 -2.67 14.56 -12.23
C GLY A 125 -3.07 13.24 -11.56
N LEU A 126 -3.07 13.20 -10.22
CA LEU A 126 -3.53 12.05 -9.45
C LEU A 126 -5.02 11.78 -9.68
N PHE A 127 -5.85 12.82 -9.77
CA PHE A 127 -7.27 12.70 -10.12
C PHE A 127 -7.44 12.05 -11.50
N LEU A 128 -6.79 12.59 -12.53
CA LEU A 128 -6.83 12.06 -13.89
C LEU A 128 -6.38 10.60 -13.96
N VAL A 129 -5.28 10.26 -13.30
CA VAL A 129 -4.78 8.87 -13.24
C VAL A 129 -5.78 7.97 -12.52
N THR A 130 -6.42 8.47 -11.46
CA THR A 130 -7.40 7.67 -10.70
C THR A 130 -8.67 7.41 -11.50
N THR A 131 -9.19 8.40 -12.22
CA THR A 131 -10.39 8.21 -13.07
C THR A 131 -10.10 7.28 -14.25
N ALA A 132 -8.90 7.33 -14.83
CA ALA A 132 -8.53 6.50 -15.99
C ALA A 132 -8.12 5.06 -15.60
N VAL A 133 -7.21 4.92 -14.62
CA VAL A 133 -6.51 3.65 -14.30
C VAL A 133 -6.88 3.12 -12.91
N GLY A 134 -7.83 3.75 -12.22
CA GLY A 134 -8.27 3.34 -10.91
C GLY A 134 -7.22 3.54 -9.82
N ARG A 135 -7.05 2.55 -8.93
CA ARG A 135 -6.21 2.66 -7.72
C ARG A 135 -4.70 2.48 -7.97
N ALA A 136 -4.20 2.86 -9.15
CA ALA A 136 -2.80 2.68 -9.52
C ALA A 136 -1.82 3.37 -8.54
N TRP A 137 -2.14 4.57 -8.06
CA TRP A 137 -1.33 5.26 -7.06
C TRP A 137 -1.20 4.46 -5.76
N CYS A 138 -2.32 4.09 -5.15
CA CYS A 138 -2.34 3.32 -3.92
C CYS A 138 -1.69 1.95 -4.08
N GLY A 139 -1.80 1.31 -5.24
CA GLY A 139 -1.24 -0.01 -5.47
C GLY A 139 0.25 -0.06 -5.83
N TYR A 140 0.83 1.00 -6.38
CA TYR A 140 2.20 0.97 -6.92
C TYR A 140 3.17 1.99 -6.30
N ALA A 141 2.74 3.23 -6.07
CA ALA A 141 3.65 4.34 -5.76
C ALA A 141 3.43 4.98 -4.38
N CYS A 142 2.26 4.78 -3.77
CA CYS A 142 1.97 5.32 -2.45
C CYS A 142 3.05 4.86 -1.43
N PRO A 143 3.61 5.77 -0.61
CA PRO A 143 4.63 5.44 0.37
C PRO A 143 4.25 4.21 1.19
N GLN A 144 3.09 4.21 1.85
CA GLN A 144 2.66 3.07 2.65
C GLN A 144 2.75 1.73 1.89
N THR A 145 2.38 1.70 0.61
CA THR A 145 2.45 0.49 -0.20
C THR A 145 3.87 0.07 -0.54
N VAL A 146 4.77 1.00 -0.83
CA VAL A 146 6.20 0.71 -1.10
C VAL A 146 6.86 0.05 0.11
N TRP A 147 6.72 0.63 1.31
CA TRP A 147 7.30 0.06 2.54
C TRP A 147 6.61 -1.24 2.97
N THR A 148 5.28 -1.33 2.87
CA THR A 148 4.57 -2.58 3.22
C THR A 148 4.86 -3.71 2.25
N ASP A 149 5.09 -3.44 0.97
CA ASP A 149 5.51 -4.46 0.02
C ASP A 149 6.94 -4.93 0.30
N LEU A 150 7.85 -4.02 0.63
CA LEU A 150 9.21 -4.35 1.09
C LEU A 150 9.17 -5.25 2.34
N PHE A 151 8.39 -4.89 3.36
CA PHE A 151 8.27 -5.70 4.57
C PHE A 151 7.60 -7.06 4.32
N GLN A 152 6.63 -7.15 3.41
CA GLN A 152 6.07 -8.43 3.00
C GLN A 152 7.09 -9.32 2.28
N HIS A 153 8.05 -8.78 1.55
CA HIS A 153 9.15 -9.56 0.99
C HIS A 153 10.04 -10.14 2.07
N ILE A 154 10.31 -9.36 3.12
CA ILE A 154 11.09 -9.82 4.27
C ILE A 154 10.32 -10.86 5.07
N ASP A 155 9.00 -10.71 5.28
CA ASP A 155 8.17 -11.76 5.86
C ASP A 155 8.27 -13.07 5.07
N ARG A 156 8.27 -13.00 3.73
CA ARG A 156 8.40 -14.20 2.89
C ARG A 156 9.80 -14.81 2.97
N LEU A 157 10.84 -13.98 3.02
CA LEU A 157 12.23 -14.42 3.15
C LEU A 157 12.44 -15.14 4.47
N PHE A 158 11.98 -14.56 5.58
CA PHE A 158 12.15 -15.15 6.90
C PHE A 158 11.13 -16.23 7.17
N ASP A 159 9.82 -15.97 7.09
CA ASP A 159 8.74 -16.86 7.54
C ASP A 159 8.22 -17.84 6.46
N GLY A 160 8.55 -17.61 5.19
CA GLY A 160 8.20 -18.48 4.06
C GLY A 160 6.84 -18.17 3.41
N ASP A 161 6.27 -19.15 2.73
CA ASP A 161 4.97 -19.01 2.05
C ASP A 161 3.79 -18.84 3.01
N ARG A 162 2.61 -18.49 2.46
CA ARG A 162 1.36 -18.25 3.21
C ARG A 162 1.05 -19.32 4.25
N ASN A 163 1.11 -20.59 3.87
CA ASN A 163 0.79 -21.71 4.77
C ASN A 163 1.84 -21.89 5.86
N ALA A 164 3.12 -21.67 5.54
CA ALA A 164 4.21 -21.72 6.51
C ALA A 164 4.06 -20.62 7.57
N ARG A 165 3.72 -19.40 7.14
CA ARG A 165 3.39 -18.27 8.01
C ARG A 165 2.20 -18.55 8.92
N ALA A 166 1.08 -19.01 8.36
CA ALA A 166 -0.10 -19.36 9.14
C ALA A 166 0.17 -20.48 10.16
N ARG A 167 1.00 -21.48 9.82
CA ARG A 167 1.44 -22.52 10.75
C ARG A 167 2.37 -21.96 11.84
N LEU A 168 3.29 -21.07 11.47
CA LEU A 168 4.24 -20.44 12.40
C LEU A 168 3.53 -19.53 13.41
N ASP A 169 2.46 -18.84 13.01
CA ASP A 169 1.63 -18.05 13.92
C ASP A 169 0.99 -18.91 15.00
N LYS A 170 0.40 -20.06 14.60
CA LYS A 170 -0.27 -21.01 15.50
C LYS A 170 0.68 -21.86 16.35
N ALA A 171 1.94 -22.00 15.94
CA ALA A 171 2.93 -22.79 16.67
C ALA A 171 3.28 -22.18 18.04
N PRO A 172 3.62 -22.99 19.06
CA PRO A 172 4.09 -22.47 20.34
C PRO A 172 5.39 -21.68 20.20
N TRP A 173 5.68 -20.80 21.17
CA TRP A 173 6.90 -20.01 21.21
C TRP A 173 8.11 -20.87 21.58
N THR A 174 8.69 -21.55 20.59
CA THR A 174 9.94 -22.29 20.70
C THR A 174 11.14 -21.38 20.44
N ALA A 175 12.34 -21.79 20.87
CA ALA A 175 13.58 -21.05 20.60
C ALA A 175 13.76 -20.74 19.09
N SER A 176 13.47 -21.72 18.23
CA SER A 176 13.51 -21.53 16.77
C SER A 176 12.54 -20.43 16.28
N LYS A 177 11.31 -20.40 16.80
CA LYS A 177 10.33 -19.35 16.47
C LYS A 177 10.79 -17.97 16.96
N ILE A 178 11.34 -17.90 18.18
CA ILE A 178 11.85 -16.65 18.75
C ILE A 178 13.00 -16.11 17.90
N THR A 179 14.03 -16.92 17.62
CA THR A 179 15.18 -16.49 16.81
C THR A 179 14.74 -16.00 15.43
N ARG A 180 13.81 -16.71 14.77
CA ARG A 180 13.29 -16.33 13.45
C ARG A 180 12.53 -15.00 13.49
N ARG A 181 11.68 -14.79 14.50
CA ARG A 181 10.93 -13.52 14.65
C ARG A 181 11.83 -12.37 15.04
N SER A 182 12.76 -12.57 15.96
CA SER A 182 13.73 -11.54 16.37
C SER A 182 14.63 -11.14 15.21
N ALA A 183 15.12 -12.08 14.40
CA ALA A 183 15.90 -11.77 13.20
C ALA A 183 15.07 -10.95 12.21
N LYS A 184 13.82 -11.34 11.96
CA LYS A 184 12.89 -10.60 11.10
C LYS A 184 12.62 -9.18 11.61
N TRP A 185 12.31 -9.03 12.89
CA TRP A 185 12.06 -7.73 13.50
C TRP A 185 13.34 -6.88 13.56
N GLY A 186 14.51 -7.50 13.69
CA GLY A 186 15.79 -6.82 13.54
C GLY A 186 15.96 -6.21 12.15
N VAL A 187 15.60 -6.94 11.09
CA VAL A 187 15.61 -6.41 9.72
C VAL A 187 14.57 -5.30 9.52
N TYR A 188 13.38 -5.42 10.12
CA TYR A 188 12.40 -4.33 10.11
C TYR A 188 12.94 -3.08 10.78
N LEU A 189 13.53 -3.24 11.96
CA LEU A 189 14.09 -2.13 12.72
C LEU A 189 15.23 -1.46 11.94
N LEU A 190 16.10 -2.25 11.30
CA LEU A 190 17.18 -1.74 10.45
C LEU A 190 16.62 -0.89 9.30
N ILE A 191 15.67 -1.39 8.53
CA ILE A 191 15.08 -0.66 7.40
C ILE A 191 14.34 0.59 7.88
N SER A 192 13.60 0.49 8.98
CA SER A 192 12.92 1.64 9.58
C SER A 192 13.90 2.70 10.09
N PHE A 193 15.03 2.27 10.67
CA PHE A 193 16.10 3.16 11.11
C PHE A 193 16.70 3.93 9.95
N TRP A 194 17.07 3.23 8.87
CA TRP A 194 17.56 3.88 7.65
C TRP A 194 16.50 4.78 7.02
N THR A 195 15.23 4.40 7.04
CA THR A 195 14.12 5.25 6.57
C THR A 195 14.05 6.55 7.36
N GLY A 196 14.00 6.47 8.70
CA GLY A 196 13.97 7.67 9.55
C GLY A 196 15.23 8.54 9.41
N GLY A 197 16.40 7.91 9.26
CA GLY A 197 17.68 8.56 9.00
C GLY A 197 17.71 9.29 7.66
N ALA A 198 17.26 8.65 6.58
CA ALA A 198 17.22 9.26 5.27
C ALA A 198 16.26 10.47 5.21
N TRP A 199 15.13 10.42 5.93
CA TRP A 199 14.22 11.57 6.00
C TRP A 199 14.91 12.83 6.52
N ILE A 200 15.71 12.71 7.58
CA ILE A 200 16.34 13.87 8.17
C ILE A 200 17.48 14.45 7.32
N MET A 201 18.11 13.62 6.47
CA MET A 201 19.08 14.08 5.49
C MET A 201 18.48 15.02 4.44
N TYR A 202 17.15 15.13 4.31
CA TYR A 202 16.52 16.15 3.48
C TYR A 202 16.47 17.53 4.14
N PHE A 203 16.70 17.63 5.45
CA PHE A 203 16.61 18.88 6.22
C PHE A 203 17.97 19.38 6.74
N ALA A 204 18.97 18.52 6.77
CA ALA A 204 20.34 18.86 7.11
C ALA A 204 21.31 18.14 6.17
N ASP A 205 22.50 18.70 5.98
CA ASP A 205 23.52 18.16 5.07
C ASP A 205 23.82 16.67 5.36
N ALA A 206 23.62 15.81 4.36
CA ALA A 206 23.62 14.36 4.57
C ALA A 206 24.97 13.80 5.05
N PRO A 207 26.14 14.15 4.45
CA PRO A 207 27.43 13.70 4.95
C PRO A 207 27.74 14.20 6.36
N THR A 208 27.54 15.49 6.62
CA THR A 208 27.84 16.11 7.92
C THR A 208 26.95 15.53 9.02
N LEU A 209 25.63 15.47 8.77
CA LEU A 209 24.68 14.92 9.72
C LEU A 209 24.98 13.45 10.03
N THR A 210 25.32 12.65 9.02
CA THR A 210 25.66 11.24 9.23
C THR A 210 26.87 11.12 10.15
N TYR A 211 27.91 11.91 9.91
CA TYR A 211 29.11 11.89 10.74
C TYR A 211 28.85 12.34 12.19
N GLU A 212 28.15 13.45 12.39
CA GLU A 212 27.80 13.97 13.70
C GLU A 212 26.87 13.01 14.48
N PHE A 213 25.96 12.34 13.77
CA PHE A 213 25.03 11.37 14.36
C PHE A 213 25.78 10.17 14.96
N TRP A 214 26.79 9.65 14.25
CA TRP A 214 27.58 8.53 14.76
C TRP A 214 28.56 8.91 15.88
N ARG A 215 28.91 10.20 15.98
CA ARG A 215 29.75 10.73 17.07
C ARG A 215 28.98 11.08 18.35
N GLY A 216 27.66 11.14 18.30
CA GLY A 216 26.88 11.65 19.43
C GLY A 216 26.80 13.19 19.47
N GLU A 217 27.24 13.89 18.42
CA GLU A 217 27.35 15.35 18.37
C GLU A 217 26.18 16.02 17.65
N ALA A 218 25.34 15.26 16.93
CA ALA A 218 24.18 15.81 16.24
C ALA A 218 23.17 16.46 17.20
N ALA A 219 22.35 17.37 16.69
CA ALA A 219 21.30 18.01 17.47
C ALA A 219 20.32 16.99 18.07
N THR A 220 19.84 17.22 19.30
CA THR A 220 18.87 16.33 19.98
C THR A 220 17.60 16.09 19.17
N VAL A 221 17.15 17.12 18.42
CA VAL A 221 16.00 17.01 17.52
C VAL A 221 16.23 15.97 16.42
N ALA A 222 17.48 15.76 15.99
CA ALA A 222 17.80 14.79 14.97
C ALA A 222 17.63 13.37 15.47
N TYR A 223 18.16 13.05 16.65
CA TYR A 223 17.94 11.75 17.29
C TYR A 223 16.45 11.49 17.57
N ALA A 224 15.73 12.49 18.08
CA ALA A 224 14.30 12.37 18.38
C ALA A 224 13.48 12.09 17.10
N THR A 225 13.72 12.83 16.02
CA THR A 225 13.03 12.62 14.74
C THR A 225 13.36 11.26 14.14
N VAL A 226 14.63 10.85 14.14
CA VAL A 226 15.01 9.50 13.67
C VAL A 226 14.32 8.43 14.50
N ALA A 227 14.29 8.55 15.83
CA ALA A 227 13.64 7.58 16.70
C ALA A 227 12.12 7.50 16.46
N ILE A 228 11.44 8.63 16.32
CA ILE A 228 9.99 8.69 16.06
C ILE A 228 9.67 8.09 14.68
N LEU A 229 10.41 8.47 13.64
CA LEU A 229 10.20 7.96 12.29
C LEU A 229 10.55 6.48 12.17
N THR A 230 11.57 6.02 12.89
CA THR A 230 11.91 4.61 13.00
C THR A 230 10.77 3.83 13.66
N GLY A 231 10.29 4.30 14.81
CA GLY A 231 9.22 3.65 15.55
C GLY A 231 7.91 3.59 14.76
N THR A 232 7.53 4.70 14.14
CA THR A 232 6.33 4.77 13.30
C THR A 232 6.46 3.89 12.06
N THR A 233 7.57 3.92 11.33
CA THR A 233 7.79 3.06 10.15
C THR A 233 7.80 1.58 10.52
N PHE A 234 8.44 1.23 11.64
CA PHE A 234 8.49 -0.13 12.16
C PHE A 234 7.10 -0.65 12.53
N TRP A 235 6.28 0.17 13.20
CA TRP A 235 4.96 -0.26 13.64
C TRP A 235 3.92 -0.24 12.50
N LEU A 236 3.81 0.88 11.80
CA LEU A 236 2.85 1.10 10.72
C LEU A 236 3.12 0.19 9.51
N GLY A 237 4.40 0.04 9.15
CA GLY A 237 4.82 -0.80 8.06
C GLY A 237 5.00 -2.27 8.46
N GLY A 238 5.38 -2.58 9.70
CA GLY A 238 5.61 -3.96 10.15
C GLY A 238 4.34 -4.70 10.55
N PHE A 239 3.45 -4.04 11.31
CA PHE A 239 2.35 -4.71 12.03
C PHE A 239 0.95 -4.16 11.68
N MET A 240 0.83 -2.87 11.33
CA MET A 240 -0.45 -2.21 11.07
C MET A 240 -0.73 -1.92 9.58
N ARG A 241 -0.18 -2.75 8.68
CA ARG A 241 -0.16 -2.49 7.23
C ARG A 241 -1.55 -2.25 6.64
N GLU A 242 -2.47 -3.15 6.94
CA GLU A 242 -3.85 -3.10 6.45
C GLU A 242 -4.63 -2.00 7.16
N GLN A 243 -4.35 -1.78 8.45
CA GLN A 243 -5.03 -0.78 9.27
C GLN A 243 -4.75 0.64 8.80
N VAL A 244 -3.51 0.92 8.35
CA VAL A 244 -3.18 2.22 7.77
C VAL A 244 -4.02 2.49 6.53
N CYS A 245 -4.11 1.52 5.61
CA CYS A 245 -4.90 1.69 4.39
C CYS A 245 -6.41 1.79 4.66
N ILE A 246 -6.94 1.00 5.59
CA ILE A 246 -8.40 0.94 5.83
C ILE A 246 -8.88 2.12 6.69
N TYR A 247 -8.15 2.48 7.75
CA TYR A 247 -8.64 3.40 8.78
C TYR A 247 -7.94 4.75 8.80
N MET A 248 -6.62 4.79 8.56
CA MET A 248 -5.84 6.04 8.68
C MET A 248 -5.79 6.82 7.37
N CYS A 249 -5.69 6.12 6.25
CA CYS A 249 -5.51 6.73 4.95
C CYS A 249 -6.85 7.28 4.42
N PRO A 250 -6.94 8.57 4.09
CA PRO A 250 -8.16 9.13 3.50
C PRO A 250 -8.31 8.73 2.02
N TRP A 251 -7.22 8.37 1.35
CA TRP A 251 -7.17 8.14 -0.09
C TRP A 251 -8.12 7.05 -0.58
N PRO A 252 -8.26 5.88 0.05
CA PRO A 252 -9.18 4.87 -0.44
C PRO A 252 -10.62 5.36 -0.51
N ARG A 253 -11.05 6.26 0.38
CA ARG A 253 -12.40 6.86 0.33
C ARG A 253 -12.52 7.84 -0.83
N ILE A 254 -11.56 8.76 -0.95
CA ILE A 254 -11.55 9.78 -2.02
C ILE A 254 -11.47 9.09 -3.38
N GLN A 255 -10.56 8.13 -3.56
CA GLN A 255 -10.44 7.38 -4.82
C GLN A 255 -11.70 6.59 -5.15
N THR A 256 -12.38 5.98 -4.18
CA THR A 256 -13.65 5.28 -4.45
C THR A 256 -14.70 6.21 -5.06
N ALA A 257 -14.77 7.46 -4.59
CA ALA A 257 -15.72 8.45 -5.11
C ALA A 257 -15.35 8.99 -6.51
N MET A 258 -14.11 8.77 -6.98
CA MET A 258 -13.62 9.24 -8.27
C MET A 258 -13.65 8.16 -9.36
N LEU A 259 -14.00 6.91 -9.02
CA LEU A 259 -14.11 5.82 -10.00
C LEU A 259 -15.42 5.92 -10.77
N ASP A 260 -15.37 5.61 -12.06
CA ASP A 260 -16.52 5.50 -12.95
C ASP A 260 -16.59 4.08 -13.55
N GLU A 261 -17.70 3.74 -14.21
CA GLU A 261 -17.91 2.43 -14.86
C GLU A 261 -16.86 2.14 -15.96
N LYS A 262 -16.24 3.19 -16.50
CA LYS A 262 -15.19 3.11 -17.52
C LYS A 262 -13.77 3.08 -16.96
N SER A 263 -13.60 3.27 -15.65
CA SER A 263 -12.28 3.20 -15.01
C SER A 263 -11.71 1.79 -15.12
N LEU A 264 -10.41 1.67 -15.41
CA LEU A 264 -9.73 0.38 -15.53
C LEU A 264 -9.47 -0.24 -14.15
N ILE A 265 -10.52 -0.73 -13.50
CA ILE A 265 -10.43 -1.40 -12.19
C ILE A 265 -10.46 -2.92 -12.34
N VAL A 266 -9.71 -3.61 -11.47
CA VAL A 266 -9.87 -5.05 -11.30
C VAL A 266 -11.12 -5.27 -10.45
N THR A 267 -12.18 -5.76 -11.08
CA THR A 267 -13.44 -6.06 -10.39
C THR A 267 -13.99 -7.40 -10.85
N TYR A 268 -14.70 -8.07 -9.95
CA TYR A 268 -15.50 -9.23 -10.31
C TYR A 268 -16.71 -8.78 -11.14
N LYS A 269 -17.05 -9.55 -12.18
CA LYS A 269 -18.20 -9.30 -13.04
C LYS A 269 -19.28 -10.33 -12.73
N ASP A 270 -20.29 -9.95 -11.95
CA ASP A 270 -21.33 -10.88 -11.46
C ASP A 270 -22.05 -11.60 -12.61
N TRP A 271 -22.39 -10.87 -13.67
CA TRP A 271 -23.07 -11.42 -14.85
C TRP A 271 -22.27 -12.49 -15.61
N ARG A 272 -20.95 -12.54 -15.42
CA ARG A 272 -20.04 -13.52 -16.03
C ARG A 272 -19.74 -14.66 -15.07
N GLY A 273 -19.58 -14.35 -13.79
CA GLY A 273 -19.10 -15.29 -12.78
C GLY A 273 -20.19 -16.05 -12.04
N GLU A 274 -21.41 -15.50 -11.97
CA GLU A 274 -22.52 -16.10 -11.22
C GLU A 274 -23.47 -16.93 -12.11
N PRO A 275 -24.02 -18.04 -11.59
CA PRO A 275 -23.77 -18.60 -10.27
C PRO A 275 -22.44 -19.36 -10.19
N ARG A 276 -21.75 -19.26 -9.06
CA ARG A 276 -20.46 -19.94 -8.81
C ARG A 276 -20.61 -21.46 -8.77
N GLY A 277 -19.63 -22.16 -9.33
CA GLY A 277 -19.59 -23.62 -9.28
C GLY A 277 -18.18 -24.15 -9.29
N SER A 278 -17.91 -25.25 -8.57
CA SER A 278 -16.61 -25.91 -8.70
C SER A 278 -16.43 -26.45 -10.12
N VAL A 279 -15.19 -26.58 -10.57
CA VAL A 279 -14.83 -27.09 -11.92
C VAL A 279 -15.58 -28.38 -12.26
N LYS A 280 -15.73 -29.29 -11.29
CA LYS A 280 -16.44 -30.57 -11.47
C LYS A 280 -17.95 -30.40 -11.66
N LYS A 281 -18.57 -29.41 -11.02
CA LYS A 281 -20.00 -29.11 -11.18
C LYS A 281 -20.27 -28.38 -12.50
N ALA A 282 -19.43 -27.39 -12.83
CA ALA A 282 -19.47 -26.67 -14.10
C ALA A 282 -19.28 -27.61 -15.30
N ALA A 283 -18.39 -28.60 -15.21
CA ALA A 283 -18.20 -29.59 -16.27
C ALA A 283 -19.42 -30.51 -16.52
N LYS A 284 -20.26 -30.73 -15.49
CA LYS A 284 -21.47 -31.57 -15.59
C LYS A 284 -22.69 -30.80 -16.09
N ALA A 285 -22.72 -29.49 -15.86
CA ALA A 285 -23.83 -28.62 -16.24
C ALA A 285 -23.27 -27.23 -16.64
N PRO A 286 -22.63 -27.11 -17.80
CA PRO A 286 -21.95 -25.88 -18.20
C PRO A 286 -22.89 -24.68 -18.33
N ASP A 287 -24.16 -24.91 -18.70
CA ASP A 287 -25.16 -23.84 -18.83
C ASP A 287 -25.72 -23.36 -17.48
N GLN A 288 -25.37 -24.03 -16.37
CA GLN A 288 -25.86 -23.70 -15.03
C GLN A 288 -24.89 -22.90 -14.18
N PHE A 289 -23.64 -22.71 -14.61
CA PHE A 289 -22.60 -22.03 -13.84
C PHE A 289 -21.88 -20.96 -14.66
N GLY A 290 -21.50 -19.87 -14.01
CA GLY A 290 -20.65 -18.85 -14.62
C GLY A 290 -19.18 -19.27 -14.68
N ASP A 291 -18.33 -18.37 -15.19
CA ASP A 291 -16.89 -18.62 -15.36
C ASP A 291 -16.14 -18.72 -14.01
N CYS A 292 -16.76 -18.34 -12.88
CA CYS A 292 -16.11 -18.35 -11.57
C CYS A 292 -16.14 -19.74 -10.92
N VAL A 293 -14.95 -20.33 -10.77
CA VAL A 293 -14.78 -21.71 -10.25
C VAL A 293 -14.68 -21.82 -8.72
N ASP A 294 -14.94 -20.72 -7.99
CA ASP A 294 -14.89 -20.64 -6.52
C ASP A 294 -13.56 -21.14 -5.87
N CYS A 295 -12.41 -20.82 -6.50
CA CYS A 295 -11.11 -21.31 -6.04
C CYS A 295 -10.44 -20.48 -4.93
N LEU A 296 -11.05 -19.35 -4.55
CA LEU A 296 -10.55 -18.39 -3.54
C LEU A 296 -9.13 -17.84 -3.78
N GLN A 297 -8.58 -17.97 -4.99
CA GLN A 297 -7.23 -17.44 -5.27
C GLN A 297 -7.20 -15.92 -5.20
N CYS A 298 -8.27 -15.22 -5.61
CA CYS A 298 -8.39 -13.76 -5.48
C CYS A 298 -8.21 -13.29 -4.03
N VAL A 299 -8.86 -13.94 -3.08
CA VAL A 299 -8.74 -13.66 -1.63
C VAL A 299 -7.34 -14.02 -1.12
N ALA A 300 -6.80 -15.17 -1.58
CA ALA A 300 -5.51 -15.66 -1.13
C ALA A 300 -4.33 -14.77 -1.51
N VAL A 301 -4.42 -14.08 -2.64
CA VAL A 301 -3.36 -13.21 -3.15
C VAL A 301 -3.52 -11.75 -2.74
N CYS A 302 -4.71 -11.35 -2.32
CA CYS A 302 -4.99 -9.98 -1.94
C CYS A 302 -4.13 -9.55 -0.73
N PRO A 303 -3.37 -8.44 -0.83
CA PRO A 303 -2.53 -7.95 0.27
C PRO A 303 -3.36 -7.47 1.48
N THR A 304 -4.61 -7.08 1.27
CA THR A 304 -5.54 -6.66 2.34
C THR A 304 -6.57 -7.73 2.69
N GLY A 305 -6.53 -8.89 2.03
CA GLY A 305 -7.37 -10.05 2.35
C GLY A 305 -8.84 -9.90 1.97
N ILE A 306 -9.18 -8.92 1.13
CA ILE A 306 -10.55 -8.68 0.68
C ILE A 306 -11.01 -9.72 -0.35
N ASP A 307 -12.32 -9.94 -0.41
CA ASP A 307 -12.96 -10.71 -1.46
C ASP A 307 -13.50 -9.82 -2.57
N ILE A 308 -12.80 -9.77 -3.69
CA ILE A 308 -13.20 -8.97 -4.86
C ILE A 308 -14.56 -9.38 -5.44
N ARG A 309 -15.06 -10.57 -5.08
CA ARG A 309 -16.36 -11.08 -5.53
C ARG A 309 -17.54 -10.43 -4.81
N GLU A 310 -17.28 -9.71 -3.72
CA GLU A 310 -18.26 -8.86 -3.03
C GLU A 310 -18.26 -7.42 -3.57
N GLY A 311 -17.52 -7.18 -4.66
CA GLY A 311 -17.40 -5.87 -5.30
C GLY A 311 -16.23 -5.03 -4.76
N GLN A 312 -16.30 -3.72 -5.02
CA GLN A 312 -15.26 -2.78 -4.59
C GLN A 312 -15.40 -2.47 -3.10
N GLN A 313 -14.38 -2.84 -2.34
CA GLN A 313 -14.29 -2.56 -0.90
C GLN A 313 -13.30 -1.44 -0.62
N ILE A 314 -13.45 -0.74 0.51
CA ILE A 314 -12.55 0.34 0.93
C ILE A 314 -11.10 -0.17 1.02
N GLY A 315 -10.90 -1.40 1.51
CA GLY A 315 -9.58 -2.03 1.63
C GLY A 315 -8.94 -2.45 0.30
N CYS A 316 -9.60 -2.27 -0.84
CA CYS A 316 -9.03 -2.57 -2.15
C CYS A 316 -7.92 -1.56 -2.48
N ILE A 317 -6.71 -2.05 -2.78
CA ILE A 317 -5.57 -1.18 -3.15
C ILE A 317 -5.13 -1.34 -4.61
N THR A 318 -5.48 -2.46 -5.26
CA THR A 318 -5.32 -2.78 -6.70
C THR A 318 -5.99 -4.11 -7.01
#